data_AF-A0A645JKL6-F1
#
_entry.id   AF-A0A645JKL6-F1
#
_cell.length_a   1.000
_cell.length_b   1.000
_cell.length_c   1.000
_cell.angle_alpha   90.00
_cell.angle_beta   90.00
_cell.angle_gamma   90.00
#
_symmetry.space_group_name_H-M   'P 1'
#
loop_
_entity.id
_entity.type
_entity.pdbx_description
1 polymer ?
#
loop_
_entity_poly.entity_id
_entity_poly.type
_entity_poly.pdbx_seq_one_letter_code
_entity_poly.pdbx_strand_id
1 'polypeptide(L)'
;MGLLLNLNGYVSESARSGIKYLDVIKSANKTARYLKNKRDCDIVIALTHLGYEHEEGSLSPSDTDLASHSTNIDIIVGGHTHTFLEHPVVITNRVGKDVLVTQMGAAGIYVGRIDLYF
;
A
#
# COMPACT_ATOMS: atom_id res chain seq x y z
N MET A 1 5.90 6.70 -0.62
CA MET A 1 4.81 7.24 -1.45
C MET A 1 3.48 7.01 -0.75
N GLY A 2 2.49 7.91 -0.91
CA GLY A 2 1.15 7.73 -0.32
C GLY A 2 0.13 7.20 -1.34
N LEU A 3 -0.69 6.23 -0.95
CA LEU A 3 -1.74 5.64 -1.81
C LEU A 3 -3.06 5.52 -1.03
N LEU A 4 -4.17 5.83 -1.71
CA LEU A 4 -5.51 5.82 -1.13
C LEU A 4 -6.45 5.01 -2.03
N LEU A 5 -7.40 4.31 -1.40
CA LEU A 5 -8.47 3.64 -2.13
C LEU A 5 -9.39 4.62 -2.86
N ASN A 6 -10.22 4.09 -3.77
CA ASN A 6 -11.28 4.90 -4.36
C ASN A 6 -12.37 5.15 -3.31
N LEU A 7 -12.64 6.42 -2.98
CA LEU A 7 -13.60 6.80 -1.94
C LEU A 7 -15.06 6.76 -2.41
N ASN A 8 -15.34 6.36 -3.65
CA ASN A 8 -16.71 6.17 -4.13
C ASN A 8 -17.44 5.16 -3.23
N GLY A 9 -18.57 5.56 -2.65
CA GLY A 9 -19.33 4.76 -1.68
C GLY A 9 -18.90 4.94 -0.22
N TYR A 10 -17.74 5.55 0.05
CA TYR A 10 -17.24 5.86 1.40
C TYR A 10 -17.41 7.33 1.78
N VAL A 11 -17.28 8.23 0.80
CA VAL A 11 -17.34 9.69 1.00
C VAL A 11 -18.38 10.30 0.07
N SER A 12 -19.12 11.30 0.58
CA SER A 12 -20.16 12.00 -0.17
C SER A 12 -19.60 12.62 -1.45
N GLU A 13 -20.39 12.63 -2.53
CA GLU A 13 -19.97 13.13 -3.83
C GLU A 13 -19.49 14.59 -3.80
N SER A 14 -20.18 15.44 -3.05
CA SER A 14 -19.82 16.84 -2.87
C SER A 14 -18.42 17.02 -2.26
N ALA A 15 -18.05 16.18 -1.30
CA ALA A 15 -16.75 16.25 -0.62
C ALA A 15 -15.59 15.67 -1.45
N ARG A 16 -15.89 14.88 -2.48
CA ARG A 16 -14.90 14.32 -3.42
C ARG A 16 -14.97 14.95 -4.82
N SER A 17 -15.71 16.05 -4.97
CA SER A 17 -15.85 16.76 -6.24
C SER A 17 -14.49 17.25 -6.75
N GLY A 18 -14.17 16.99 -8.01
CA GLY A 18 -12.89 17.34 -8.63
C GLY A 18 -11.75 16.36 -8.39
N ILE A 19 -11.93 15.31 -7.56
CA ILE A 19 -10.91 14.28 -7.37
C ILE A 19 -10.98 13.26 -8.51
N LYS A 20 -9.82 12.99 -9.13
CA LYS A 20 -9.65 11.93 -10.12
C LYS A 20 -8.91 10.75 -9.51
N TYR A 21 -9.58 9.61 -9.41
CA TYR A 21 -8.95 8.36 -9.01
C TYR A 21 -8.20 7.75 -10.19
N LEU A 22 -6.96 7.32 -9.93
CA LEU A 22 -6.13 6.59 -10.88
C LEU A 22 -6.04 5.13 -10.43
N ASP A 23 -5.74 4.24 -11.37
CA ASP A 23 -5.37 2.86 -11.05
C ASP A 23 -4.17 2.85 -10.11
N VAL A 24 -4.39 2.38 -8.89
CA VAL A 24 -3.40 2.49 -7.81
C VAL A 24 -2.18 1.63 -8.07
N ILE A 25 -2.34 0.43 -8.63
CA ILE A 25 -1.23 -0.48 -8.94
C ILE A 25 -0.36 0.13 -10.04
N LYS A 26 -0.96 0.66 -11.11
CA LYS A 26 -0.21 1.36 -12.18
C LYS A 26 0.49 2.60 -11.66
N SER A 27 -0.19 3.40 -10.84
CA SER A 27 0.35 4.64 -10.27
C SER A 27 1.50 4.38 -9.30
N ALA A 28 1.34 3.38 -8.42
CA ALA A 28 2.36 2.93 -7.49
C ALA A 28 3.60 2.43 -8.24
N ASN A 29 3.44 1.53 -9.23
CA ASN A 29 4.54 1.02 -10.03
C ASN A 29 5.26 2.11 -10.84
N LYS A 30 4.53 3.09 -11.38
CA LYS A 30 5.13 4.25 -12.05
C LYS A 30 5.98 5.07 -11.08
N THR A 31 5.45 5.35 -9.90
CA THR A 31 6.12 6.15 -8.87
C THR A 31 7.32 5.41 -8.29
N ALA A 32 7.19 4.13 -7.97
CA ALA A 32 8.25 3.27 -7.46
C ALA A 32 9.44 3.22 -8.42
N ARG A 33 9.18 3.01 -9.71
CA ARG A 33 10.19 3.04 -10.77
C ARG A 33 10.87 4.40 -10.90
N TYR A 34 10.13 5.50 -10.76
CA TYR A 34 10.72 6.83 -10.75
C TYR A 34 11.65 7.02 -9.55
N LEU A 35 11.22 6.64 -8.35
CA LEU A 35 12.05 6.73 -7.14
C LEU A 35 13.31 5.88 -7.25
N LYS A 36 13.19 4.61 -7.66
CA LYS A 36 14.35 3.72 -7.85
C LYS A 36 15.31 4.22 -8.92
N ASN A 37 14.82 4.51 -10.12
CA ASN A 37 15.69 4.65 -11.30
C ASN A 37 16.05 6.09 -11.65
N LYS A 38 15.37 7.08 -11.08
CA LYS A 38 15.60 8.50 -11.36
C LYS A 38 15.97 9.31 -10.13
N ARG A 39 15.71 8.78 -8.93
CA ARG A 39 16.08 9.40 -7.65
C ARG A 39 17.05 8.53 -6.86
N ASP A 40 17.47 7.40 -7.43
CA ASP A 40 18.47 6.48 -6.86
C ASP A 40 18.14 6.08 -5.41
N CYS A 41 16.85 5.87 -5.10
CA CYS A 41 16.43 5.48 -3.77
C CYS A 41 16.77 4.00 -3.49
N ASP A 42 17.45 3.72 -2.38
CA ASP A 42 17.78 2.36 -1.96
C ASP A 42 16.57 1.57 -1.45
N ILE A 43 15.59 2.26 -0.87
CA ILE A 43 14.35 1.66 -0.34
C ILE A 43 13.15 2.51 -0.72
N VAL A 44 12.07 1.86 -1.14
CA VAL A 44 10.79 2.47 -1.48
C VAL A 44 9.70 1.92 -0.58
N ILE A 45 9.20 2.79 0.29
CA ILE A 45 8.09 2.50 1.21
C ILE A 45 6.79 3.09 0.66
N ALA A 46 5.75 2.27 0.57
CA ALA A 46 4.39 2.71 0.31
C ALA A 46 3.62 2.83 1.63
N LEU A 47 3.07 4.02 1.88
CA LEU A 47 2.12 4.27 2.96
C LEU A 47 0.74 4.22 2.33
N THR A 48 -0.09 3.29 2.79
CA THR A 48 -1.33 2.97 2.10
C THR A 48 -2.52 3.05 3.05
N HIS A 49 -3.66 3.42 2.47
CA HIS A 49 -4.96 3.26 3.10
C HIS A 49 -5.84 2.51 2.12
N LEU A 50 -5.45 1.27 1.83
CA LEU A 50 -6.14 0.36 0.90
C LEU A 50 -6.90 -0.72 1.67
N GLY A 51 -6.35 -1.20 2.79
CA GLY A 51 -6.84 -2.37 3.50
C GLY A 51 -5.91 -3.55 3.27
N TYR A 52 -5.66 -4.34 4.32
CA TYR A 52 -4.71 -5.45 4.22
C TYR A 52 -5.13 -6.47 3.17
N GLU A 53 -6.38 -6.92 3.23
CA GLU A 53 -7.00 -7.88 2.34
C GLU A 53 -8.50 -7.55 2.25
N HIS A 54 -9.11 -7.79 1.09
CA HIS A 54 -10.54 -7.57 0.86
C HIS A 54 -11.22 -8.88 0.45
N GLU A 55 -12.54 -8.94 0.63
CA GLU A 55 -13.34 -10.06 0.14
C GLU A 55 -13.33 -10.15 -1.39
N GLU A 56 -13.55 -11.36 -1.91
CA GLU A 56 -13.70 -11.60 -3.34
C GLU A 56 -14.81 -10.70 -3.93
N GLY A 57 -14.49 -10.01 -5.03
CA GLY A 57 -15.40 -9.06 -5.68
C GLY A 57 -15.25 -7.61 -5.25
N SER A 58 -14.31 -7.28 -4.35
CA SER A 58 -13.96 -5.89 -4.05
C SER A 58 -13.54 -5.13 -5.31
N LEU A 59 -14.05 -3.90 -5.45
CA LEU A 59 -13.75 -3.01 -6.57
C LEU A 59 -12.40 -2.31 -6.44
N SER A 60 -11.79 -2.35 -5.26
CA SER A 60 -10.50 -1.72 -4.97
C SER A 60 -9.47 -2.77 -4.53
N PRO A 61 -8.24 -2.70 -5.05
CA PRO A 61 -7.17 -3.61 -4.63
C PRO A 61 -6.75 -3.32 -3.19
N SER A 62 -6.34 -4.38 -2.50
CA SER A 62 -5.79 -4.37 -1.14
C SER A 62 -4.27 -4.16 -1.14
N ASP A 63 -3.67 -4.13 0.06
CA ASP A 63 -2.23 -4.10 0.24
C ASP A 63 -1.56 -5.39 -0.25
N THR A 64 -2.20 -6.55 -0.11
CA THR A 64 -1.70 -7.83 -0.64
C THR A 64 -1.74 -7.87 -2.17
N ASP A 65 -2.80 -7.33 -2.78
CA ASP A 65 -2.89 -7.15 -4.24
C ASP A 65 -1.81 -6.19 -4.75
N LEU A 66 -1.61 -5.06 -4.06
CA LEU A 66 -0.57 -4.11 -4.42
C LEU A 66 0.81 -4.75 -4.34
N ALA A 67 1.11 -5.46 -3.24
CA ALA A 67 2.40 -6.13 -3.06
C ALA A 67 2.69 -7.13 -4.19
N SER A 68 1.75 -8.03 -4.46
CA SER A 68 1.89 -9.08 -5.49
C SER A 68 2.06 -8.50 -6.91
N HIS A 69 1.39 -7.40 -7.23
CA HIS A 69 1.49 -6.75 -8.56
C HIS A 69 2.55 -5.63 -8.63
N SER A 70 3.28 -5.39 -7.55
CA SER A 70 4.27 -4.32 -7.48
C SER A 70 5.57 -4.66 -8.19
N THR A 71 6.36 -3.63 -8.45
CA THR A 71 7.76 -3.67 -8.84
C THR A 71 8.41 -2.47 -8.17
N ASN A 72 9.62 -2.66 -7.62
CA ASN A 72 10.40 -1.60 -6.99
C ASN A 72 9.80 -1.02 -5.70
N ILE A 73 8.86 -1.72 -5.06
CA ILE A 73 8.36 -1.40 -3.71
C ILE A 73 8.93 -2.46 -2.78
N ASP A 74 9.49 -2.03 -1.65
CA ASP A 74 10.16 -2.91 -0.70
C ASP A 74 9.28 -3.13 0.55
N ILE A 75 8.53 -2.10 0.97
CA ILE A 75 7.69 -2.14 2.18
C ILE A 75 6.35 -1.44 1.92
N ILE A 76 5.27 -2.02 2.44
CA ILE A 76 3.93 -1.46 2.51
C ILE A 76 3.53 -1.34 3.99
N VAL A 77 3.24 -0.12 4.43
CA VAL A 77 2.67 0.17 5.75
C VAL A 77 1.23 0.61 5.52
N GLY A 78 0.31 -0.30 5.81
CA GLY A 78 -1.10 -0.19 5.49
C GLY A 78 -1.98 0.35 6.61
N GLY A 79 -3.28 0.36 6.33
CA GLY A 79 -4.34 0.87 7.20
C GLY A 79 -5.71 0.45 6.65
N HIS A 80 -6.76 1.18 7.02
CA HIS A 80 -8.15 0.99 6.57
C HIS A 80 -8.91 -0.18 7.22
N THR A 81 -8.41 -1.41 7.10
CA THR A 81 -9.13 -2.61 7.61
C THR A 81 -9.01 -2.79 9.11
N HIS A 82 -8.19 -1.97 9.78
CA HIS A 82 -7.87 -2.09 11.21
C HIS A 82 -7.27 -3.47 11.55
N THR A 83 -6.64 -4.11 10.58
CA THR A 83 -5.98 -5.41 10.77
C THR A 83 -4.75 -5.20 11.65
N PHE A 84 -4.65 -5.96 12.73
CA PHE A 84 -3.42 -6.06 13.50
C PHE A 84 -2.61 -7.24 12.98
N LEU A 85 -1.41 -6.96 12.46
CA LEU A 85 -0.45 -7.98 12.07
C LEU A 85 0.63 -8.04 13.14
N GLU A 86 0.67 -9.17 13.87
CA GLU A 86 1.66 -9.40 14.93
C GLU A 86 3.10 -9.31 14.37
N HIS A 87 3.29 -9.78 13.14
CA HIS A 87 4.51 -9.65 12.36
C HIS A 87 4.20 -9.17 10.94
N PRO A 88 5.13 -8.43 10.28
CA PRO A 88 5.01 -8.15 8.86
C PRO A 88 4.90 -9.45 8.04
N VAL A 89 4.04 -9.43 7.03
CA VAL A 89 3.89 -10.53 6.08
C VAL A 89 4.78 -10.27 4.88
N VAL A 90 5.43 -11.32 4.38
CA VAL A 90 6.25 -11.25 3.16
C VAL A 90 5.39 -11.70 1.98
N ILE A 91 5.32 -10.86 0.94
CA ILE A 91 4.64 -11.19 -0.31
C ILE A 91 5.63 -11.04 -1.46
N THR A 92 5.80 -12.10 -2.24
CA THR A 92 6.61 -12.06 -3.46
C THR A 92 5.85 -11.31 -4.55
N ASN A 93 6.47 -10.27 -5.11
CA ASN A 93 5.89 -9.47 -6.18
C ASN A 93 6.07 -10.11 -7.57
N ARG A 94 5.49 -9.48 -8.60
CA ARG A 94 5.48 -9.99 -9.98
C ARG A 94 6.86 -10.16 -10.64
N VAL A 95 7.94 -9.67 -10.03
CA VAL A 95 9.33 -9.86 -10.51
C VAL A 95 10.14 -10.78 -9.58
N GLY A 96 9.48 -11.52 -8.70
CA GLY A 96 10.12 -12.49 -7.81
C GLY A 96 10.88 -11.85 -6.64
N LYS A 97 10.59 -10.60 -6.28
CA LYS A 97 11.18 -9.93 -5.13
C LYS A 97 10.20 -9.84 -3.97
N ASP A 98 10.71 -9.99 -2.77
CA ASP A 98 9.92 -9.91 -1.55
C ASP A 98 9.53 -8.47 -1.20
N VAL A 99 8.29 -8.32 -0.72
CA VAL A 99 7.71 -7.06 -0.24
C VAL A 99 7.16 -7.30 1.16
N LEU A 100 7.59 -6.49 2.12
CA LEU A 100 7.06 -6.54 3.49
C LEU A 100 5.75 -5.77 3.57
N VAL A 101 4.70 -6.37 4.12
CA VAL A 101 3.39 -5.74 4.34
C VAL A 101 3.07 -5.75 5.83
N THR A 102 2.68 -4.62 6.40
CA THR A 102 2.32 -4.52 7.82
C THR A 102 1.16 -3.55 8.08
N GLN A 103 0.48 -3.72 9.21
CA GLN A 103 -0.61 -2.86 9.69
C GLN A 103 -0.76 -3.01 11.21
N MET A 104 -1.00 -1.91 11.93
CA MET A 104 -0.97 -1.84 13.40
C MET A 104 -2.35 -1.58 14.03
N GLY A 105 -3.37 -2.27 13.54
CA GLY A 105 -4.72 -2.16 14.10
C GLY A 105 -5.28 -0.74 13.99
N ALA A 106 -5.87 -0.24 15.07
CA ALA A 106 -6.49 1.08 15.12
C ALA A 106 -6.34 1.77 16.49
N ALA A 107 -6.79 3.02 16.57
CA ALA A 107 -6.88 3.83 17.79
C ALA A 107 -5.56 4.07 18.54
N GLY A 108 -4.40 3.86 17.90
CA GLY A 108 -3.09 4.10 18.51
C GLY A 108 -2.74 3.13 19.64
N ILE A 109 -3.43 1.99 19.72
CA ILE A 109 -3.17 0.95 20.74
C ILE A 109 -1.80 0.32 20.53
N TYR A 110 -1.35 0.24 19.27
CA TYR A 110 -0.07 -0.34 18.88
C TYR A 110 0.78 0.66 18.12
N VAL A 111 2.10 0.55 18.29
CA VAL A 111 3.10 1.29 17.52
C VAL A 111 4.00 0.28 16.83
N GLY A 112 4.04 0.35 15.50
CA GLY A 112 4.88 -0.51 14.69
C GLY A 112 6.32 -0.02 14.64
N ARG A 113 7.28 -0.96 14.64
CA ARG A 113 8.70 -0.68 14.45
C ARG A 113 9.28 -1.63 13.42
N ILE A 114 9.98 -1.09 12.43
CA ILE A 114 10.77 -1.83 11.44
C ILE A 114 12.18 -1.27 11.51
N ASP A 115 13.16 -2.12 11.83
CA ASP A 115 14.58 -1.79 11.78
C ASP A 115 15.16 -2.29 10.45
N LEU A 116 15.82 -1.39 9.71
CA LEU A 116 16.41 -1.67 8.40
C LEU A 116 17.93 -1.58 8.49
N TYR A 117 18.62 -2.53 7.87
CA TYR A 117 20.07 -2.61 7.82
C TYR A 117 20.52 -2.62 6.36
N PHE A 118 21.55 -1.85 6.04
CA PHE A 118 22.08 -1.63 4.70
C PHE A 118 23.61 -1.56 4.73
#